data_AF-A0A9D0IDH8-F1
#
_entry.id   AF-A0A9D0IDH8-F1
#
_cell.length_a   1.000
_cell.length_b   1.000
_cell.length_c   1.000
_cell.angle_alpha   90.00
_cell.angle_beta   90.00
_cell.angle_gamma   90.00
#
_symmetry.space_group_name_H-M   'P 1'
#
loop_
_entity.id
_entity.type
_entity.pdbx_description
1 polymer ?
#
loop_
_entity_poly.entity_id
_entity_poly.type
_entity_poly.pdbx_seq_one_letter_code
_entity_poly.pdbx_strand_id
1 'polypeptide(L)'
;TRRTFRVSNQDTFETRTITAELVYKTDHLYMWVEEGVEVDERRLARAADTFEQRIYPVEHEFFGSEWSPGVDGDPHLSVLHARDLGSWVAGYYSSADEFPDEVHADSNEMEMFYINADNMEVGSDFYLGTLAHEFQHMIHWYNDRNEDTWINEGFSELASYLTGFDPGGSEYTFALNPDTQLNTWSDDETRSAHYGAAYLFTAYFLDRFGEEATRALVAHPENGIAAVDAVLAELGTGITFEDLFADWVVANYLDDPRLGEGRFGYEEIDPPGFWAEESYDRYPVEQTSDVAQYATDYIELEGDRDLVVEFIGATRTRLVNTDPHSGDYFWYSNRGDDADMRLTRAFDLTGLEKATLRFWTWYDIEEDWDYAYVEVSTDGGKRWEILRGPSSTDTNPNGNSFGWAYTGKSGDGPVWIEEVIDLSPYAGQPILLRFEYVEDDALNYPGWAIDDIQIPELGFFDDVEGGENGWQAEGFVRTNNFVPQRYLVQLITFGDEVQVQRLPLSEDQRGRWEVPLASARLDRAVLTISGLAPVTTERAPYYYAIRER
;
A
#
# COMPACT_ATOMS: atom_id res chain seq x y z
N THR A 1 -15.78 -22.48 -27.74
CA THR A 1 -16.24 -21.11 -28.09
C THR A 1 -15.02 -20.26 -28.33
N ARG A 2 -15.08 -19.20 -29.15
CA ARG A 2 -13.97 -18.25 -29.33
C ARG A 2 -14.45 -16.86 -28.94
N ARG A 3 -13.64 -16.10 -28.21
CA ARG A 3 -13.89 -14.71 -27.81
C ARG A 3 -12.59 -13.91 -27.99
N THR A 4 -12.75 -12.63 -28.26
CA THR A 4 -11.64 -11.68 -28.31
C THR A 4 -11.50 -11.03 -26.95
N PHE A 5 -10.25 -10.88 -26.50
CA PHE A 5 -9.92 -10.28 -25.21
C PHE A 5 -8.91 -9.15 -25.41
N ARG A 6 -8.96 -8.16 -24.53
CA ARG A 6 -7.90 -7.17 -24.33
C ARG A 6 -7.05 -7.64 -23.16
N VAL A 7 -5.73 -7.58 -23.31
CA VAL A 7 -4.77 -7.98 -22.27
C VAL A 7 -3.70 -6.91 -22.19
N SER A 8 -3.32 -6.52 -20.97
CA SER A 8 -2.19 -5.61 -20.73
C SER A 8 -0.95 -6.39 -20.32
N ASN A 9 0.22 -5.93 -20.77
CA ASN A 9 1.52 -6.40 -20.30
C ASN A 9 1.94 -5.53 -19.11
N GLN A 10 2.12 -6.12 -17.93
CA GLN A 10 2.39 -5.36 -16.70
C GLN A 10 3.82 -4.79 -16.62
N ASP A 11 4.73 -5.17 -17.53
CA ASP A 11 6.05 -4.55 -17.61
C ASP A 11 6.03 -3.26 -18.46
N THR A 12 5.15 -3.19 -19.47
CA THR A 12 5.15 -2.11 -20.47
C THR A 12 3.85 -1.29 -20.51
N PHE A 13 2.81 -1.76 -19.83
CA PHE A 13 1.44 -1.25 -19.85
C PHE A 13 0.85 -1.14 -21.27
N GLU A 14 1.34 -1.96 -22.21
CA GLU A 14 0.81 -1.99 -23.58
C GLU A 14 -0.39 -2.96 -23.67
N THR A 15 -1.58 -2.44 -23.96
CA THR A 15 -2.77 -3.26 -24.23
C THR A 15 -2.73 -3.85 -25.64
N ARG A 16 -2.98 -5.16 -25.75
CA ARG A 16 -3.14 -5.87 -27.02
C ARG A 16 -4.45 -6.66 -27.08
N THR A 17 -4.98 -6.79 -28.29
CA THR A 17 -6.15 -7.63 -28.54
C THR A 17 -5.74 -9.04 -28.97
N ILE A 18 -6.22 -10.05 -28.24
CA ILE A 18 -5.98 -11.46 -28.54
C ILE A 18 -7.29 -12.21 -28.80
N THR A 19 -7.20 -13.42 -29.35
CA THR A 19 -8.34 -14.35 -29.43
C THR A 19 -8.04 -15.57 -28.59
N ALA A 20 -9.00 -15.99 -27.78
CA ALA A 20 -8.87 -17.17 -26.93
C ALA A 20 -10.03 -18.15 -27.15
N GLU A 21 -9.74 -19.43 -26.93
CA GLU A 21 -10.72 -20.51 -26.99
C GLU A 21 -11.16 -20.90 -25.58
N LEU A 22 -12.46 -21.09 -25.37
CA LEU A 22 -13.00 -21.73 -24.17
C LEU A 22 -12.66 -23.21 -24.21
N VAL A 23 -11.75 -23.65 -23.35
CA VAL A 23 -11.22 -25.02 -23.31
C VAL A 23 -11.98 -25.88 -22.30
N TYR A 24 -12.33 -25.32 -21.14
CA TYR A 24 -13.06 -26.03 -20.09
C TYR A 24 -14.02 -25.10 -19.34
N LYS A 25 -15.04 -25.68 -18.71
CA LYS A 25 -15.97 -24.96 -17.85
C LYS A 25 -16.52 -25.82 -16.71
N THR A 26 -16.78 -25.19 -15.58
CA THR A 26 -17.49 -25.77 -14.43
C THR A 26 -18.86 -25.10 -14.25
N ASP A 27 -19.44 -25.16 -13.05
CA ASP A 27 -20.71 -24.49 -12.75
C ASP A 27 -20.52 -22.97 -12.53
N HIS A 28 -19.33 -22.53 -12.10
CA HIS A 28 -19.01 -21.11 -11.86
C HIS A 28 -17.78 -20.58 -12.63
N LEU A 29 -17.05 -21.41 -13.39
CA LEU A 29 -15.77 -20.99 -13.99
C LEU A 29 -15.68 -21.31 -15.49
N TYR A 30 -15.12 -20.37 -16.25
CA TYR A 30 -14.66 -20.54 -17.62
C TYR A 30 -13.13 -20.50 -17.72
N MET A 31 -12.53 -21.49 -18.37
CA MET A 31 -11.09 -21.54 -18.65
C MET A 31 -10.82 -21.22 -20.12
N TRP A 32 -10.27 -20.03 -20.36
CA TRP A 32 -9.91 -19.53 -21.67
C TRP A 32 -8.41 -19.66 -21.91
N VAL A 33 -8.02 -19.97 -23.15
CA VAL A 33 -6.61 -20.10 -23.56
C VAL A 33 -6.39 -19.36 -24.87
N GLU A 34 -5.42 -18.43 -24.90
CA GLU A 34 -5.03 -17.68 -26.11
C GLU A 34 -4.70 -18.65 -27.27
N GLU A 35 -5.18 -18.34 -28.47
CA GLU A 35 -4.92 -19.14 -29.66
C GLU A 35 -3.41 -19.25 -29.92
N GLY A 36 -2.90 -20.47 -30.00
CA GLY A 36 -1.46 -20.75 -30.21
C GLY A 36 -0.67 -21.00 -28.92
N VAL A 37 -1.30 -20.87 -27.75
CA VAL A 37 -0.73 -21.32 -26.47
C VAL A 37 -1.03 -22.80 -26.29
N GLU A 38 0.01 -23.60 -26.01
CA GLU A 38 -0.14 -25.02 -25.70
C GLU A 38 -0.23 -25.22 -24.19
N VAL A 39 -1.39 -25.69 -23.72
CA VAL A 39 -1.61 -26.11 -22.32
C VAL A 39 -2.05 -27.57 -22.28
N ASP A 40 -1.72 -28.29 -21.20
CA ASP A 40 -2.27 -29.63 -20.96
C ASP A 40 -3.74 -29.50 -20.53
N GLU A 41 -4.67 -29.70 -21.46
CA GLU A 41 -6.12 -29.61 -21.23
C GLU A 41 -6.60 -30.46 -20.04
N ARG A 42 -5.94 -31.59 -19.75
CA ARG A 42 -6.33 -32.42 -18.60
C ARG A 42 -5.90 -31.80 -17.29
N ARG A 43 -4.75 -31.12 -17.27
CA ARG A 43 -4.31 -30.35 -16.09
C ARG A 43 -5.21 -29.13 -15.91
N LEU A 44 -5.53 -28.42 -16.99
CA LEU A 44 -6.44 -27.28 -16.97
C LEU A 44 -7.83 -27.67 -16.42
N ALA A 45 -8.41 -28.77 -16.93
CA ALA A 45 -9.69 -29.28 -16.43
C ALA A 45 -9.64 -29.65 -14.94
N ARG A 46 -8.56 -30.33 -14.50
CA ARG A 46 -8.38 -30.64 -13.08
C ARG A 46 -8.23 -29.40 -12.23
N ALA A 47 -7.52 -28.39 -12.70
CA ALA A 47 -7.37 -27.14 -11.98
C ALA A 47 -8.70 -26.41 -11.83
N ALA A 48 -9.51 -26.34 -12.89
CA ALA A 48 -10.86 -25.78 -12.81
C ALA A 48 -11.77 -26.58 -11.86
N ASP A 49 -11.72 -27.91 -11.90
CA ASP A 49 -12.46 -28.75 -10.95
C ASP A 49 -11.98 -28.51 -9.50
N THR A 50 -10.67 -28.30 -9.28
CA THR A 50 -10.11 -27.95 -7.98
C THR A 50 -10.59 -26.57 -7.52
N PHE A 51 -10.61 -25.57 -8.43
CA PHE A 51 -11.13 -24.25 -8.13
C PHE A 51 -12.58 -24.35 -7.64
N GLU A 52 -13.43 -25.02 -8.41
CA GLU A 52 -14.86 -25.24 -8.10
C GLU A 52 -15.08 -25.98 -6.76
N GLN A 53 -14.26 -26.99 -6.46
CA GLN A 53 -14.48 -27.85 -5.29
C GLN A 53 -13.77 -27.39 -4.02
N ARG A 54 -12.77 -26.51 -4.15
CA ARG A 54 -11.91 -26.10 -3.03
C ARG A 54 -11.74 -24.59 -2.92
N ILE A 55 -11.26 -23.92 -3.97
CA ILE A 55 -10.93 -22.48 -3.90
C ILE A 55 -12.21 -21.68 -3.72
N TYR A 56 -13.15 -21.81 -4.65
CA TYR A 56 -14.42 -21.10 -4.66
C TYR A 56 -15.18 -21.17 -3.32
N PRO A 57 -15.48 -22.35 -2.75
CA PRO A 57 -16.21 -22.41 -1.48
C PRO A 57 -15.41 -21.93 -0.26
N VAL A 58 -14.08 -22.08 -0.24
CA VAL A 58 -13.25 -21.63 0.90
C VAL A 58 -13.19 -20.10 0.93
N GLU A 59 -12.95 -19.48 -0.23
CA GLU A 59 -12.88 -18.03 -0.30
C GLU A 59 -14.24 -17.38 -0.08
N HIS A 60 -15.32 -17.99 -0.57
CA HIS A 60 -16.66 -17.51 -0.26
C HIS A 60 -16.97 -17.53 1.24
N GLU A 61 -16.52 -18.58 1.92
CA GLU A 61 -16.74 -18.72 3.35
C GLU A 61 -15.96 -17.69 4.16
N PHE A 62 -14.75 -17.36 3.71
CA PHE A 62 -13.81 -16.54 4.47
C PHE A 62 -13.84 -15.05 4.08
N PHE A 63 -13.86 -14.73 2.79
CA PHE A 63 -13.69 -13.37 2.28
C PHE A 63 -14.99 -12.70 1.78
N GLY A 64 -16.05 -13.47 1.50
CA GLY A 64 -17.33 -12.90 1.07
C GLY A 64 -17.78 -13.44 -0.29
N SER A 65 -18.19 -12.58 -1.22
CA SER A 65 -18.53 -13.02 -2.59
C SER A 65 -18.23 -11.93 -3.59
N GLU A 66 -17.84 -12.32 -4.79
CA GLU A 66 -17.68 -11.44 -5.94
C GLU A 66 -19.02 -10.87 -6.42
N TRP A 67 -18.94 -9.90 -7.34
CA TRP A 67 -20.12 -9.40 -8.02
C TRP A 67 -20.74 -10.46 -8.93
N SER A 68 -21.89 -11.01 -8.56
CA SER A 68 -22.62 -11.98 -9.40
C SER A 68 -24.08 -11.53 -9.61
N PRO A 69 -24.61 -11.52 -10.86
CA PRO A 69 -24.05 -12.10 -12.07
C PRO A 69 -23.16 -11.13 -12.87
N GLY A 70 -22.59 -10.11 -12.23
CA GLY A 70 -21.58 -9.28 -12.88
C GLY A 70 -22.07 -8.22 -13.87
N VAL A 71 -21.08 -7.61 -14.53
CA VAL A 71 -21.26 -6.55 -15.53
C VAL A 71 -21.92 -7.05 -16.81
N ASP A 72 -21.63 -8.28 -17.24
CA ASP A 72 -22.20 -8.89 -18.45
C ASP A 72 -23.46 -9.74 -18.19
N GLY A 73 -23.81 -9.96 -16.91
CA GLY A 73 -24.96 -10.74 -16.49
C GLY A 73 -24.77 -12.27 -16.61
N ASP A 74 -23.56 -12.77 -16.84
CA ASP A 74 -23.20 -14.18 -16.75
C ASP A 74 -22.58 -14.49 -15.37
N PRO A 75 -23.15 -15.38 -14.55
CA PRO A 75 -22.59 -15.71 -13.23
C PRO A 75 -21.29 -16.53 -13.26
N HIS A 76 -20.67 -16.76 -14.42
CA HIS A 76 -19.40 -17.50 -14.50
C HIS A 76 -18.21 -16.54 -14.53
N LEU A 77 -17.24 -16.81 -13.65
CA LEU A 77 -15.94 -16.15 -13.66
C LEU A 77 -15.11 -16.64 -14.84
N SER A 78 -14.22 -15.79 -15.36
CA SER A 78 -13.33 -16.15 -16.47
C SER A 78 -11.86 -16.12 -16.07
N VAL A 79 -11.14 -17.23 -16.31
CA VAL A 79 -9.67 -17.29 -16.19
C VAL A 79 -9.06 -17.31 -17.58
N LEU A 80 -8.31 -16.27 -17.93
CA LEU A 80 -7.66 -16.14 -19.23
C LEU A 80 -6.18 -16.50 -19.17
N HIS A 81 -5.79 -17.56 -19.88
CA HIS A 81 -4.40 -17.94 -20.05
C HIS A 81 -3.83 -17.29 -21.31
N ALA A 82 -2.93 -16.33 -21.13
CA ALA A 82 -2.33 -15.56 -22.21
C ALA A 82 -0.81 -15.47 -22.04
N ARG A 83 -0.11 -15.18 -23.13
CA ARG A 83 1.34 -14.94 -23.14
C ARG A 83 1.66 -13.45 -23.01
N ASP A 84 2.94 -13.13 -22.86
CA ASP A 84 3.42 -11.75 -22.98
C ASP A 84 2.66 -10.77 -22.05
N LEU A 85 2.39 -11.23 -20.82
CA LEU A 85 1.73 -10.44 -19.78
C LEU A 85 2.71 -9.70 -18.87
N GLY A 86 4.02 -9.86 -19.12
CA GLY A 86 5.10 -9.38 -18.27
C GLY A 86 6.08 -10.49 -17.91
N SER A 87 7.31 -10.12 -17.60
CA SER A 87 8.41 -11.06 -17.37
C SER A 87 8.36 -11.69 -15.97
N TRP A 88 7.76 -11.00 -14.99
CA TRP A 88 7.69 -11.46 -13.59
C TRP A 88 6.28 -11.79 -13.12
N VAL A 89 5.27 -11.49 -13.93
CA VAL A 89 3.86 -11.69 -13.59
C VAL A 89 3.49 -13.17 -13.62
N ALA A 90 2.89 -13.68 -12.55
CA ALA A 90 2.27 -15.01 -12.49
C ALA A 90 0.81 -14.95 -12.98
N GLY A 91 0.05 -14.01 -12.44
CA GLY A 91 -1.31 -13.65 -12.81
C GLY A 91 -1.59 -12.21 -12.40
N TYR A 92 -2.76 -11.70 -12.76
CA TYR A 92 -3.29 -10.46 -12.21
C TYR A 92 -4.82 -10.42 -12.35
N TYR A 93 -5.48 -9.78 -11.39
CA TYR A 93 -6.84 -9.27 -11.48
C TYR A 93 -6.81 -7.83 -12.01
N SER A 94 -7.86 -7.43 -12.72
CA SER A 94 -7.99 -6.08 -13.27
C SER A 94 -9.41 -5.59 -13.05
N SER A 95 -9.60 -4.66 -12.12
CA SER A 95 -10.91 -4.09 -11.82
C SER A 95 -11.53 -3.34 -13.01
N ALA A 96 -10.71 -2.91 -13.97
CA ALA A 96 -11.16 -2.33 -15.23
C ALA A 96 -12.15 -3.23 -15.98
N ASP A 97 -12.02 -4.56 -15.87
CA ASP A 97 -12.89 -5.52 -16.55
C ASP A 97 -14.30 -5.61 -15.95
N GLU A 98 -14.51 -5.09 -14.74
CA GLU A 98 -15.81 -4.98 -14.06
C GLU A 98 -16.68 -3.83 -14.62
N PHE A 99 -16.14 -3.01 -15.52
CA PHE A 99 -16.84 -1.85 -16.05
C PHE A 99 -17.27 -2.05 -17.50
N PRO A 100 -18.37 -1.42 -17.95
CA PRO A 100 -18.71 -1.36 -19.37
C PRO A 100 -17.60 -0.72 -20.21
N ASP A 101 -17.48 -1.11 -21.47
CA ASP A 101 -16.43 -0.58 -22.36
C ASP A 101 -16.58 0.93 -22.65
N GLU A 102 -17.77 1.49 -22.40
CA GLU A 102 -18.01 2.93 -22.48
C GLU A 102 -17.44 3.72 -21.30
N VAL A 103 -17.18 3.05 -20.17
CA VAL A 103 -16.52 3.62 -18.99
C VAL A 103 -15.03 3.35 -19.08
N HIS A 104 -14.64 2.11 -19.37
CA HIS A 104 -13.25 1.70 -19.49
C HIS A 104 -13.01 1.04 -20.84
N ALA A 105 -12.40 1.78 -21.79
CA ALA A 105 -12.30 1.37 -23.18
C ALA A 105 -11.55 0.04 -23.40
N ASP A 106 -10.69 -0.32 -22.45
CA ASP A 106 -9.91 -1.56 -22.46
C ASP A 106 -10.53 -2.71 -21.65
N SER A 107 -11.70 -2.50 -21.08
CA SER A 107 -12.46 -3.54 -20.38
C SER A 107 -12.84 -4.71 -21.30
N ASN A 108 -12.83 -5.91 -20.73
CA ASN A 108 -13.41 -7.11 -21.31
C ASN A 108 -14.86 -7.35 -20.91
N GLU A 109 -15.41 -6.51 -20.02
CA GLU A 109 -16.76 -6.56 -19.47
C GLU A 109 -17.06 -7.97 -18.92
N MET A 110 -16.26 -8.42 -17.96
CA MET A 110 -16.37 -9.73 -17.31
C MET A 110 -15.69 -9.73 -15.94
N GLU A 111 -16.23 -10.51 -15.01
CA GLU A 111 -15.54 -10.90 -13.79
C GLU A 111 -14.43 -11.89 -14.18
N MET A 112 -13.20 -11.40 -14.29
CA MET A 112 -12.09 -12.18 -14.81
C MET A 112 -10.74 -11.87 -14.18
N PHE A 113 -9.83 -12.83 -14.29
CA PHE A 113 -8.42 -12.63 -14.00
C PHE A 113 -7.53 -13.39 -15.00
N TYR A 114 -6.29 -12.95 -15.10
CA TYR A 114 -5.33 -13.35 -16.11
C TYR A 114 -4.27 -14.25 -15.52
N ILE A 115 -3.85 -15.26 -16.27
CA ILE A 115 -2.73 -16.12 -15.91
C ILE A 115 -1.68 -16.10 -17.03
N ASN A 116 -0.45 -15.84 -16.63
CA ASN A 116 0.68 -15.78 -17.54
C ASN A 116 1.15 -17.19 -17.92
N ALA A 117 0.78 -17.62 -19.12
CA ALA A 117 1.13 -18.93 -19.64
C ALA A 117 2.63 -19.12 -19.92
N ASP A 118 3.43 -18.04 -19.95
CA ASP A 118 4.89 -18.11 -20.10
C ASP A 118 5.59 -18.44 -18.78
N ASN A 119 5.00 -18.05 -17.65
CA ASN A 119 5.61 -18.17 -16.32
C ASN A 119 4.98 -19.26 -15.45
N MET A 120 3.82 -19.79 -15.83
CA MET A 120 3.04 -20.70 -14.98
C MET A 120 2.90 -22.12 -15.54
N GLU A 121 3.15 -23.11 -14.67
CA GLU A 121 2.82 -24.51 -14.93
C GLU A 121 1.39 -24.80 -14.48
N VAL A 122 0.44 -24.91 -15.41
CA VAL A 122 -0.97 -25.19 -15.12
C VAL A 122 -1.13 -26.41 -14.20
N GLY A 123 -1.83 -26.19 -13.08
CA GLY A 123 -2.14 -27.20 -12.08
C GLY A 123 -1.00 -27.55 -11.11
N SER A 124 0.08 -26.76 -11.08
CA SER A 124 1.00 -26.76 -9.93
C SER A 124 0.35 -26.13 -8.70
N ASP A 125 0.93 -26.36 -7.51
CA ASP A 125 0.41 -25.78 -6.27
C ASP A 125 0.50 -24.25 -6.31
N PHE A 126 1.62 -23.68 -6.77
CA PHE A 126 1.77 -22.23 -6.97
C PHE A 126 0.73 -21.67 -7.95
N TYR A 127 0.44 -22.37 -9.05
CA TYR A 127 -0.63 -21.95 -9.98
C TYR A 127 -2.01 -21.92 -9.31
N LEU A 128 -2.33 -22.91 -8.49
CA LEU A 128 -3.61 -22.94 -7.78
C LEU A 128 -3.67 -21.88 -6.68
N GLY A 129 -2.54 -21.57 -6.05
CA GLY A 129 -2.37 -20.43 -5.15
C GLY A 129 -2.64 -19.11 -5.88
N THR A 130 -2.04 -18.88 -7.04
CA THR A 130 -2.33 -17.69 -7.87
C THR A 130 -3.81 -17.58 -8.22
N LEU A 131 -4.50 -18.68 -8.58
CA LEU A 131 -5.94 -18.60 -8.84
C LEU A 131 -6.75 -18.16 -7.59
N ALA A 132 -6.31 -18.56 -6.40
CA ALA A 132 -6.93 -18.17 -5.14
C ALA A 132 -6.64 -16.70 -4.82
N HIS A 133 -5.39 -16.29 -4.95
CA HIS A 133 -4.94 -14.90 -4.79
C HIS A 133 -5.75 -13.93 -5.67
N GLU A 134 -5.85 -14.17 -6.98
CA GLU A 134 -6.59 -13.28 -7.88
C GLU A 134 -8.10 -13.30 -7.65
N PHE A 135 -8.65 -14.44 -7.19
CA PHE A 135 -10.07 -14.51 -6.87
C PHE A 135 -10.40 -13.76 -5.58
N GLN A 136 -9.49 -13.77 -4.61
CA GLN A 136 -9.61 -12.96 -3.40
C GLN A 136 -9.71 -11.48 -3.75
N HIS A 137 -8.85 -10.96 -4.63
CA HIS A 137 -8.93 -9.55 -5.06
C HIS A 137 -10.29 -9.18 -5.64
N MET A 138 -10.86 -10.04 -6.50
CA MET A 138 -12.18 -9.83 -7.08
C MET A 138 -13.31 -9.82 -6.04
N ILE A 139 -13.26 -10.73 -5.07
CA ILE A 139 -14.19 -10.71 -3.92
C ILE A 139 -14.00 -9.41 -3.15
N HIS A 140 -12.75 -9.05 -2.85
CA HIS A 140 -12.43 -7.90 -2.02
C HIS A 140 -12.92 -6.62 -2.67
N TRP A 141 -12.62 -6.40 -3.95
CA TRP A 141 -13.05 -5.25 -4.73
C TRP A 141 -14.57 -5.00 -4.66
N TYR A 142 -15.38 -6.08 -4.63
CA TYR A 142 -16.83 -5.96 -4.52
C TYR A 142 -17.32 -5.61 -3.11
N ASN A 143 -16.61 -6.06 -2.08
CA ASN A 143 -17.06 -5.94 -0.68
C ASN A 143 -16.44 -4.72 0.03
N ASP A 144 -15.18 -4.41 -0.27
CA ASP A 144 -14.40 -3.33 0.30
C ASP A 144 -13.33 -2.85 -0.69
N ARG A 145 -13.72 -1.95 -1.59
CA ARG A 145 -12.89 -1.50 -2.71
C ARG A 145 -11.72 -0.62 -2.28
N ASN A 146 -11.86 0.10 -1.16
CA ASN A 146 -10.94 1.16 -0.76
C ASN A 146 -10.01 0.75 0.39
N GLU A 147 -9.87 -0.55 0.68
CA GLU A 147 -8.95 -1.06 1.70
C GLU A 147 -7.48 -0.76 1.34
N ASP A 148 -6.66 -0.48 2.35
CA ASP A 148 -5.22 -0.22 2.18
C ASP A 148 -4.54 -1.41 1.48
N THR A 149 -3.76 -1.13 0.44
CA THR A 149 -3.03 -2.14 -0.36
C THR A 149 -2.39 -3.26 0.48
N TRP A 150 -1.72 -2.94 1.59
CA TRP A 150 -1.01 -3.94 2.40
C TRP A 150 -1.93 -4.94 3.12
N ILE A 151 -3.15 -4.55 3.51
CA ILE A 151 -4.13 -5.49 4.06
C ILE A 151 -4.71 -6.34 2.94
N ASN A 152 -5.10 -5.71 1.82
CA ASN A 152 -5.67 -6.40 0.66
C ASN A 152 -4.73 -7.52 0.17
N GLU A 153 -3.48 -7.17 -0.10
CA GLU A 153 -2.46 -8.12 -0.56
C GLU A 153 -2.10 -9.17 0.50
N GLY A 154 -2.10 -8.78 1.78
CA GLY A 154 -1.94 -9.73 2.88
C GLY A 154 -3.06 -10.77 2.94
N PHE A 155 -4.30 -10.40 2.57
CA PHE A 155 -5.42 -11.32 2.48
C PHE A 155 -5.39 -12.17 1.21
N SER A 156 -4.93 -11.65 0.07
CA SER A 156 -4.70 -12.44 -1.15
C SER A 156 -3.66 -13.54 -0.94
N GLU A 157 -2.57 -13.24 -0.24
CA GLU A 157 -1.57 -14.24 0.13
C GLU A 157 -2.14 -15.26 1.14
N LEU A 158 -2.92 -14.78 2.12
CA LEU A 158 -3.60 -15.67 3.08
C LEU A 158 -4.63 -16.58 2.38
N ALA A 159 -5.28 -16.14 1.30
CA ALA A 159 -6.23 -16.96 0.53
C ALA A 159 -5.53 -18.17 -0.11
N SER A 160 -4.33 -17.97 -0.65
CA SER A 160 -3.48 -19.07 -1.15
C SER A 160 -3.22 -20.10 -0.06
N TYR A 161 -2.86 -19.65 1.15
CA TYR A 161 -2.64 -20.53 2.30
C TYR A 161 -3.92 -21.26 2.75
N LEU A 162 -5.03 -20.55 2.95
CA LEU A 162 -6.30 -21.11 3.45
C LEU A 162 -6.89 -22.17 2.52
N THR A 163 -6.70 -21.98 1.21
CA THR A 163 -7.13 -22.94 0.19
C THR A 163 -6.22 -24.19 0.15
N GLY A 164 -5.04 -24.12 0.78
CA GLY A 164 -4.07 -25.22 0.93
C GLY A 164 -3.01 -25.25 -0.17
N PHE A 165 -2.75 -24.10 -0.81
CA PHE A 165 -1.81 -23.95 -1.91
C PHE A 165 -0.64 -23.03 -1.53
N ASP A 166 0.34 -22.94 -2.42
CA ASP A 166 1.61 -22.27 -2.19
C ASP A 166 1.47 -20.74 -2.41
N PRO A 167 1.72 -19.89 -1.39
CA PRO A 167 1.70 -18.43 -1.53
C PRO A 167 2.96 -17.85 -2.24
N GLY A 168 3.93 -18.66 -2.65
CA GLY A 168 5.01 -18.21 -3.54
C GLY A 168 6.31 -17.75 -2.86
N GLY A 169 6.37 -17.72 -1.53
CA GLY A 169 7.63 -17.58 -0.79
C GLY A 169 8.10 -16.15 -0.53
N SER A 170 7.24 -15.15 -0.68
CA SER A 170 7.55 -13.73 -0.45
C SER A 170 8.04 -13.45 0.99
N GLU A 171 7.63 -14.26 1.97
CA GLU A 171 8.07 -14.20 3.36
C GLU A 171 9.58 -14.40 3.53
N TYR A 172 10.25 -15.12 2.61
CA TYR A 172 11.71 -15.26 2.61
C TYR A 172 12.41 -13.95 2.26
N THR A 173 11.84 -13.18 1.33
CA THR A 173 12.39 -11.87 0.96
C THR A 173 12.24 -10.89 2.13
N PHE A 174 11.10 -10.91 2.81
CA PHE A 174 10.87 -10.07 3.99
C PHE A 174 11.78 -10.46 5.17
N ALA A 175 11.98 -11.75 5.46
CA ALA A 175 12.89 -12.18 6.53
C ALA A 175 14.35 -11.75 6.30
N LEU A 176 14.74 -11.52 5.04
CA LEU A 176 16.04 -10.97 4.67
C LEU A 176 16.08 -9.43 4.69
N ASN A 177 14.93 -8.77 4.65
CA ASN A 177 14.78 -7.31 4.63
C ASN A 177 13.69 -6.88 5.64
N PRO A 178 13.89 -7.08 6.96
CA PRO A 178 12.88 -6.74 7.96
C PRO A 178 12.64 -5.24 8.13
N ASP A 179 13.52 -4.42 7.57
CA ASP A 179 13.36 -2.97 7.41
C ASP A 179 12.46 -2.58 6.20
N THR A 180 11.59 -3.48 5.75
CA THR A 180 10.47 -3.20 4.85
C THR A 180 9.27 -2.68 5.64
N GLN A 181 8.72 -1.53 5.24
CA GLN A 181 7.55 -0.92 5.88
C GLN A 181 6.29 -1.76 5.64
N LEU A 182 5.60 -2.12 6.73
CA LEU A 182 4.39 -2.95 6.67
C LEU A 182 3.19 -2.22 6.06
N ASN A 183 2.94 -0.98 6.50
CA ASN A 183 1.65 -0.31 6.33
C ASN A 183 1.56 0.61 5.10
N THR A 184 2.52 0.54 4.18
CA THR A 184 2.52 1.27 2.89
C THR A 184 3.49 0.57 1.97
N TRP A 185 3.23 0.61 0.67
CA TRP A 185 4.12 0.05 -0.34
C TRP A 185 4.84 1.20 -1.02
N SER A 186 6.11 1.01 -1.34
CA SER A 186 6.88 1.96 -2.17
C SER A 186 7.43 1.24 -3.39
N ASP A 187 7.62 1.98 -4.48
CA ASP A 187 8.29 1.48 -5.69
C ASP A 187 9.81 1.33 -5.47
N ASP A 188 10.18 0.48 -4.51
CA ASP A 188 11.54 0.02 -4.31
C ASP A 188 11.75 -1.35 -4.94
N GLU A 189 13.03 -1.74 -5.09
CA GLU A 189 13.45 -2.98 -5.76
C GLU A 189 12.93 -4.26 -5.06
N THR A 190 12.18 -4.16 -3.95
CA THR A 190 11.77 -5.29 -3.11
C THR A 190 10.26 -5.40 -2.87
N ARG A 191 9.42 -5.18 -3.89
CA ARG A 191 7.95 -5.45 -3.81
C ARG A 191 7.61 -6.82 -3.18
N SER A 192 8.40 -7.86 -3.44
CA SER A 192 8.24 -9.19 -2.81
C SER A 192 8.37 -9.17 -1.27
N ALA A 193 9.19 -8.29 -0.69
CA ALA A 193 9.25 -8.13 0.77
C ALA A 193 7.96 -7.54 1.34
N HIS A 194 7.28 -6.63 0.62
CA HIS A 194 5.98 -6.09 1.05
C HIS A 194 4.91 -7.18 1.09
N TYR A 195 4.81 -8.02 0.04
CA TYR A 195 3.95 -9.22 0.06
C TYR A 195 4.25 -10.13 1.26
N GLY A 196 5.54 -10.39 1.52
CA GLY A 196 5.97 -11.22 2.65
C GLY A 196 5.59 -10.65 4.02
N ALA A 197 5.76 -9.34 4.21
CA ALA A 197 5.39 -8.65 5.44
C ALA A 197 3.87 -8.70 5.67
N ALA A 198 3.09 -8.38 4.63
CA ALA A 198 1.64 -8.39 4.65
C ALA A 198 1.09 -9.81 4.96
N TYR A 199 1.59 -10.83 4.26
CA TYR A 199 1.22 -12.22 4.49
C TYR A 199 1.53 -12.68 5.93
N LEU A 200 2.76 -12.44 6.42
CA LEU A 200 3.11 -12.84 7.79
C LEU A 200 2.27 -12.10 8.83
N PHE A 201 1.91 -10.84 8.59
CA PHE A 201 1.05 -10.10 9.52
C PHE A 201 -0.38 -10.66 9.55
N THR A 202 -1.00 -10.91 8.40
CA THR A 202 -2.39 -11.45 8.35
C THR A 202 -2.45 -12.89 8.84
N ALA A 203 -1.44 -13.72 8.54
CA ALA A 203 -1.28 -15.05 9.12
C ALA A 203 -1.10 -15.00 10.65
N TYR A 204 -0.27 -14.07 11.15
CA TYR A 204 -0.12 -13.88 12.60
C TYR A 204 -1.44 -13.41 13.26
N PHE A 205 -2.19 -12.52 12.62
CA PHE A 205 -3.50 -12.10 13.12
C PHE A 205 -4.47 -13.28 13.20
N LEU A 206 -4.50 -14.14 12.17
CA LEU A 206 -5.28 -15.38 12.16
C LEU A 206 -4.88 -16.32 13.30
N ASP A 207 -3.59 -16.56 13.51
CA ASP A 207 -3.10 -17.43 14.60
C ASP A 207 -3.46 -16.87 15.98
N ARG A 208 -3.36 -15.55 16.16
CA ARG A 208 -3.58 -14.89 17.45
C ARG A 208 -5.05 -14.78 17.85
N PHE A 209 -5.94 -14.58 16.89
CA PHE A 209 -7.34 -14.24 17.16
C PHE A 209 -8.36 -15.19 16.53
N GLY A 210 -7.92 -16.07 15.63
CA GLY A 210 -8.74 -17.08 14.97
C GLY A 210 -9.59 -16.54 13.82
N GLU A 211 -10.20 -17.46 13.07
CA GLU A 211 -10.92 -17.14 11.83
C GLU A 211 -12.06 -16.12 12.03
N GLU A 212 -12.79 -16.16 13.14
CA GLU A 212 -13.92 -15.25 13.38
C GLU A 212 -13.44 -13.79 13.44
N ALA A 213 -12.30 -13.54 14.08
CA ALA A 213 -11.68 -12.22 14.15
C ALA A 213 -11.15 -11.79 12.77
N THR A 214 -10.48 -12.69 12.05
CA THR A 214 -9.91 -12.37 10.73
C THR A 214 -11.01 -12.05 9.72
N ARG A 215 -12.11 -12.81 9.70
CA ARG A 215 -13.27 -12.50 8.85
C ARG A 215 -13.94 -11.17 9.24
N ALA A 216 -13.92 -10.81 10.53
CA ALA A 216 -14.40 -9.50 10.97
C ALA A 216 -13.51 -8.37 10.48
N LEU A 217 -12.19 -8.58 10.41
CA LEU A 217 -11.24 -7.63 9.82
C LEU A 217 -11.44 -7.49 8.31
N VAL A 218 -11.58 -8.60 7.58
CA VAL A 218 -11.86 -8.59 6.13
C VAL A 218 -13.14 -7.80 5.79
N ALA A 219 -14.16 -7.85 6.64
CA ALA A 219 -15.45 -7.22 6.38
C ALA A 219 -15.59 -5.82 7.03
N HIS A 220 -14.52 -5.27 7.58
CA HIS A 220 -14.58 -4.05 8.38
C HIS A 220 -14.61 -2.80 7.46
N PRO A 221 -15.48 -1.81 7.70
CA PRO A 221 -15.61 -0.64 6.80
C PRO A 221 -14.57 0.47 7.01
N GLU A 222 -13.60 0.24 7.90
CA GLU A 222 -12.45 1.15 8.10
C GLU A 222 -11.25 0.42 7.55
N ASN A 223 -10.19 1.14 7.19
CA ASN A 223 -9.07 0.58 6.45
C ASN A 223 -7.80 0.44 7.30
N GLY A 224 -6.93 -0.49 6.92
CA GLY A 224 -5.57 -0.62 7.40
C GLY A 224 -5.45 -0.70 8.92
N ILE A 225 -4.60 0.17 9.47
CA ILE A 225 -4.38 0.23 10.94
C ILE A 225 -5.68 0.54 11.69
N ALA A 226 -6.56 1.38 11.13
CA ALA A 226 -7.81 1.75 11.78
C ALA A 226 -8.78 0.57 11.86
N ALA A 227 -8.84 -0.27 10.81
CA ALA A 227 -9.57 -1.54 10.79
C ALA A 227 -9.09 -2.48 11.92
N VAL A 228 -7.77 -2.68 12.01
CA VAL A 228 -7.16 -3.58 13.00
C VAL A 228 -7.45 -3.08 14.42
N ASP A 229 -7.26 -1.80 14.70
CA ASP A 229 -7.56 -1.21 16.01
C ASP A 229 -9.04 -1.36 16.38
N ALA A 230 -9.95 -1.14 15.42
CA ALA A 230 -11.39 -1.28 15.62
C ALA A 230 -11.76 -2.72 15.99
N VAL A 231 -11.30 -3.71 15.20
CA VAL A 231 -11.57 -5.13 15.46
C VAL A 231 -10.99 -5.59 16.80
N LEU A 232 -9.75 -5.20 17.12
CA LEU A 232 -9.14 -5.51 18.43
C LEU A 232 -9.95 -4.93 19.60
N ALA A 233 -10.46 -3.71 19.44
CA ALA A 233 -11.32 -3.06 20.44
C ALA A 233 -12.68 -3.77 20.58
N GLU A 234 -13.31 -4.17 19.46
CA GLU A 234 -14.59 -4.88 19.44
C GLU A 234 -14.51 -6.28 20.08
N LEU A 235 -13.40 -6.99 19.84
CA LEU A 235 -13.07 -8.26 20.48
C LEU A 235 -12.75 -8.09 21.98
N GLY A 236 -12.52 -6.87 22.45
CA GLY A 236 -12.20 -6.57 23.85
C GLY A 236 -10.84 -7.12 24.28
N THR A 237 -9.88 -7.20 23.34
CA THR A 237 -8.52 -7.72 23.60
C THR A 237 -7.75 -6.83 24.58
N GLY A 238 -8.06 -5.54 24.60
CA GLY A 238 -7.39 -4.54 25.42
C GLY A 238 -6.01 -4.12 24.92
N ILE A 239 -5.67 -4.49 23.69
CA ILE A 239 -4.43 -4.11 23.00
C ILE A 239 -4.77 -3.26 21.77
N THR A 240 -3.81 -2.45 21.32
CA THR A 240 -3.89 -1.70 20.05
C THR A 240 -3.13 -2.40 18.93
N PHE A 241 -3.21 -1.87 17.72
CA PHE A 241 -2.35 -2.25 16.60
C PHE A 241 -0.87 -2.15 16.97
N GLU A 242 -0.43 -1.08 17.65
CA GLU A 242 0.97 -0.94 18.06
C GLU A 242 1.41 -2.02 19.05
N ASP A 243 0.49 -2.48 19.90
CA ASP A 243 0.75 -3.57 20.81
C ASP A 243 0.89 -4.90 20.05
N LEU A 244 0.01 -5.15 19.09
CA LEU A 244 0.04 -6.32 18.22
C LEU A 244 1.31 -6.33 17.36
N PHE A 245 1.65 -5.19 16.74
CA PHE A 245 2.86 -5.00 15.96
C PHE A 245 4.11 -5.29 16.80
N ALA A 246 4.15 -4.83 18.05
CA ALA A 246 5.26 -5.13 18.96
C ALA A 246 5.40 -6.62 19.31
N ASP A 247 4.29 -7.35 19.38
CA ASP A 247 4.33 -8.79 19.57
C ASP A 247 4.74 -9.50 18.26
N TRP A 248 4.25 -9.05 17.10
CA TRP A 248 4.59 -9.56 15.77
C TRP A 248 6.07 -9.42 15.42
N VAL A 249 6.68 -8.27 15.71
CA VAL A 249 8.13 -8.04 15.57
C VAL A 249 8.93 -9.09 16.34
N VAL A 250 8.50 -9.41 17.55
CA VAL A 250 9.17 -10.43 18.37
C VAL A 250 8.87 -11.85 17.86
N ALA A 251 7.64 -12.10 17.38
CA ALA A 251 7.24 -13.37 16.79
C ALA A 251 8.05 -13.72 15.55
N ASN A 252 8.31 -12.74 14.67
CA ASN A 252 9.19 -12.90 13.50
C ASN A 252 10.59 -13.37 13.89
N TYR A 253 11.15 -12.81 14.97
CA TYR A 253 12.51 -13.15 15.40
C TYR A 253 12.60 -14.46 16.19
N LEU A 254 11.64 -14.73 17.07
CA LEU A 254 11.69 -15.87 17.98
C LEU A 254 11.07 -17.14 17.39
N ASP A 255 9.98 -16.99 16.64
CA ASP A 255 9.14 -18.06 16.13
C ASP A 255 8.94 -19.22 17.12
N ASP A 256 8.46 -18.89 18.32
CA ASP A 256 8.20 -19.88 19.37
C ASP A 256 6.84 -19.64 20.04
N PRO A 257 5.76 -20.32 19.59
CA PRO A 257 4.42 -20.16 20.17
C PRO A 257 4.33 -20.67 21.62
N ARG A 258 5.37 -21.30 22.18
CA ARG A 258 5.40 -21.69 23.60
C ARG A 258 5.69 -20.50 24.51
N LEU A 259 6.19 -19.39 23.96
CA LEU A 259 6.56 -18.18 24.69
C LEU A 259 5.41 -17.17 24.69
N GLY A 260 5.34 -16.36 25.76
CA GLY A 260 4.43 -15.22 25.81
C GLY A 260 2.94 -15.55 25.65
N GLU A 261 2.49 -16.75 26.07
CA GLU A 261 1.11 -17.20 25.87
C GLU A 261 0.72 -17.27 24.38
N GLY A 262 1.62 -17.77 23.52
CA GLY A 262 1.40 -17.92 22.08
C GLY A 262 1.80 -16.71 21.25
N ARG A 263 2.06 -15.55 21.87
CA ARG A 263 2.23 -14.30 21.10
C ARG A 263 3.59 -14.13 20.43
N PHE A 264 4.58 -14.97 20.73
CA PHE A 264 5.94 -14.82 20.20
C PHE A 264 6.32 -15.92 19.20
N GLY A 265 5.34 -16.46 18.47
CA GLY A 265 5.58 -17.35 17.34
C GLY A 265 4.31 -17.63 16.56
N TYR A 266 4.44 -18.51 15.58
CA TYR A 266 3.36 -18.96 14.69
C TYR A 266 2.97 -20.40 15.04
N GLU A 267 1.67 -20.69 15.06
CA GLU A 267 1.16 -22.06 15.31
C GLU A 267 0.85 -22.79 14.01
N GLU A 268 0.30 -22.09 13.02
CA GLU A 268 -0.22 -22.69 11.79
C GLU A 268 0.77 -22.66 10.62
N ILE A 269 1.74 -21.74 10.65
CA ILE A 269 2.83 -21.61 9.66
C ILE A 269 4.21 -21.72 10.32
N ASP A 270 5.24 -22.05 9.52
CA ASP A 270 6.65 -22.13 9.91
C ASP A 270 7.43 -21.12 9.05
N PRO A 271 7.49 -19.84 9.43
CA PRO A 271 8.11 -18.80 8.63
C PRO A 271 9.64 -18.96 8.56
N PRO A 272 10.30 -18.36 7.56
CA PRO A 272 11.75 -18.31 7.53
C PRO A 272 12.33 -17.57 8.73
N GLY A 273 13.48 -18.04 9.21
CA GLY A 273 14.15 -17.40 10.35
C GLY A 273 14.69 -16.01 10.00
N PHE A 274 14.40 -15.05 10.88
CA PHE A 274 14.93 -13.69 10.83
C PHE A 274 16.31 -13.61 11.48
N TRP A 275 17.14 -12.66 11.04
CA TRP A 275 18.50 -12.49 11.52
C TRP A 275 18.76 -11.03 11.92
N ALA A 276 19.69 -10.85 12.87
CA ALA A 276 20.17 -9.53 13.20
C ALA A 276 21.05 -8.99 12.07
N GLU A 277 20.76 -7.78 11.61
CA GLU A 277 21.52 -7.08 10.56
C GLU A 277 22.90 -6.67 11.09
N GLU A 278 22.93 -6.28 12.36
CA GLU A 278 24.11 -5.87 13.08
C GLU A 278 24.34 -6.79 14.28
N SER A 279 25.58 -7.20 14.52
CA SER A 279 25.98 -7.99 15.68
C SER A 279 27.28 -7.46 16.28
N TYR A 280 27.27 -7.23 17.59
CA TYR A 280 28.41 -6.65 18.31
C TYR A 280 28.90 -7.57 19.43
N ASP A 281 30.21 -7.86 19.39
CA ASP A 281 30.95 -8.57 20.45
C ASP A 281 32.00 -7.68 21.13
N ARG A 282 32.12 -6.42 20.69
CA ARG A 282 33.14 -5.45 21.11
C ARG A 282 32.54 -4.06 21.28
N TYR A 283 32.91 -3.43 22.39
CA TYR A 283 32.38 -2.14 22.81
C TYR A 283 33.51 -1.15 23.16
N PRO A 284 33.30 0.17 23.04
CA PRO A 284 32.03 0.84 22.74
C PRO A 284 31.64 0.81 21.26
N VAL A 285 30.34 0.91 21.00
CA VAL A 285 29.73 1.14 19.67
C VAL A 285 28.94 2.44 19.72
N GLU A 286 29.01 3.24 18.67
CA GLU A 286 28.17 4.42 18.47
C GLU A 286 27.77 4.46 16.99
N GLN A 287 26.46 4.52 16.72
CA GLN A 287 25.93 4.43 15.36
C GLN A 287 24.78 5.42 15.18
N THR A 288 24.72 6.03 13.99
CA THR A 288 23.54 6.74 13.48
C THR A 288 22.95 5.88 12.38
N SER A 289 21.66 5.63 12.44
CA SER A 289 20.91 4.84 11.47
C SER A 289 19.52 5.44 11.28
N ASP A 290 18.70 4.77 10.48
CA ASP A 290 17.29 5.04 10.29
C ASP A 290 16.59 3.71 10.01
N VAL A 291 15.29 3.67 10.26
CA VAL A 291 14.41 2.51 10.03
C VAL A 291 13.16 3.00 9.33
N ALA A 292 12.57 2.23 8.41
CA ALA A 292 11.28 2.56 7.83
C ALA A 292 10.17 2.52 8.90
N GLN A 293 9.06 3.20 8.65
CA GLN A 293 7.94 3.17 9.61
C GLN A 293 7.35 1.76 9.62
N TYR A 294 6.95 1.26 10.79
CA TYR A 294 6.42 -0.10 10.96
C TYR A 294 7.29 -1.20 10.30
N ALA A 295 8.60 -0.99 10.31
CA ALA A 295 9.63 -1.94 9.97
C ALA A 295 10.55 -2.17 11.17
N THR A 296 11.54 -3.06 11.08
CA THR A 296 12.38 -3.39 12.24
C THR A 296 13.85 -3.61 11.91
N ASP A 297 14.70 -2.89 12.64
CA ASP A 297 16.12 -3.20 12.75
C ASP A 297 16.35 -4.16 13.92
N TYR A 298 17.07 -5.27 13.66
CA TYR A 298 17.46 -6.25 14.68
C TYR A 298 18.97 -6.16 14.95
N ILE A 299 19.33 -5.82 16.19
CA ILE A 299 20.73 -5.64 16.62
C ILE A 299 21.07 -6.64 17.71
N GLU A 300 22.00 -7.55 17.43
CA GLU A 300 22.49 -8.55 18.37
C GLU A 300 23.66 -8.04 19.21
N LEU A 301 23.62 -8.35 20.50
CA LEU A 301 24.57 -7.94 21.53
C LEU A 301 25.12 -9.18 22.25
N GLU A 302 26.42 -9.38 22.14
CA GLU A 302 27.15 -10.44 22.85
C GLU A 302 28.25 -9.83 23.73
N GLY A 303 28.66 -10.56 24.77
CA GLY A 303 29.83 -10.16 25.58
C GLY A 303 29.81 -10.62 27.04
N ASP A 304 30.98 -10.54 27.67
CA ASP A 304 31.21 -11.00 29.05
C ASP A 304 30.96 -9.93 30.12
N ARG A 305 30.39 -8.77 29.74
CA ARG A 305 30.14 -7.63 30.64
C ARG A 305 28.74 -7.07 30.41
N ASP A 306 28.13 -6.56 31.48
CA ASP A 306 26.89 -5.81 31.38
C ASP A 306 27.09 -4.56 30.51
N LEU A 307 26.09 -4.24 29.71
CA LEU A 307 26.11 -3.10 28.80
C LEU A 307 25.15 -2.02 29.26
N VAL A 308 25.41 -0.81 28.79
CA VAL A 308 24.50 0.32 28.83
C VAL A 308 24.22 0.73 27.39
N VAL A 309 22.94 0.76 27.04
CA VAL A 309 22.44 1.26 25.75
C VAL A 309 21.87 2.65 25.98
N GLU A 310 22.34 3.63 25.22
CA GLU A 310 21.77 4.98 25.12
C GLU A 310 21.14 5.11 23.73
N PHE A 311 19.88 5.56 23.66
CA PHE A 311 19.12 5.71 22.42
C PHE A 311 18.55 7.13 22.29
N ILE A 312 18.58 7.68 21.09
CA ILE A 312 18.02 8.98 20.74
C ILE A 312 17.34 8.86 19.37
N GLY A 313 16.01 8.91 19.34
CA GLY A 313 15.22 8.99 18.12
C GLY A 313 14.85 10.42 17.75
N ALA A 314 14.46 10.65 16.49
CA ALA A 314 13.80 11.89 16.09
C ALA A 314 12.41 12.02 16.74
N THR A 315 11.96 13.25 17.00
CA THR A 315 10.63 13.50 17.60
C THR A 315 9.56 13.86 16.57
N ARG A 316 9.98 14.08 15.32
CA ARG A 316 9.11 14.34 14.17
C ARG A 316 9.78 13.83 12.90
N THR A 317 8.97 13.44 11.93
CA THR A 317 9.39 13.12 10.57
C THR A 317 8.54 13.91 9.57
N ARG A 318 8.97 13.96 8.31
CA ARG A 318 8.21 14.64 7.26
C ARG A 318 6.99 13.81 6.86
N LEU A 319 5.97 14.45 6.28
CA LEU A 319 4.89 13.70 5.60
C LEU A 319 5.36 13.25 4.22
N VAL A 320 5.93 14.19 3.47
CA VAL A 320 6.46 14.02 2.11
C VAL A 320 7.85 14.62 1.97
N ASN A 321 8.63 14.16 1.00
CA ASN A 321 10.03 14.57 0.80
C ASN A 321 10.20 15.95 0.12
N THR A 322 9.60 16.99 0.69
CA THR A 322 9.78 18.38 0.24
C THR A 322 9.73 19.36 1.40
N ASP A 323 10.23 20.58 1.22
CA ASP A 323 9.95 21.69 2.13
C ASP A 323 8.90 22.60 1.44
N PRO A 324 8.08 23.38 2.18
CA PRO A 324 7.19 24.37 1.56
C PRO A 324 7.93 25.25 0.54
N HIS A 325 7.31 25.57 -0.60
CA HIS A 325 7.96 26.39 -1.61
C HIS A 325 8.27 27.79 -1.06
N SER A 326 7.31 28.35 -0.32
CA SER A 326 7.52 29.54 0.50
C SER A 326 6.89 29.34 1.88
N GLY A 327 7.22 30.23 2.83
CA GLY A 327 6.65 30.17 4.18
C GLY A 327 6.98 28.89 4.96
N ASP A 328 6.01 28.46 5.77
CA ASP A 328 6.04 27.29 6.65
C ASP A 328 4.96 26.26 6.31
N TYR A 329 3.97 26.58 5.45
CA TYR A 329 2.83 25.70 5.14
C TYR A 329 2.55 25.58 3.65
N PHE A 330 1.96 24.45 3.25
CA PHE A 330 1.37 24.25 1.92
C PHE A 330 0.11 23.40 2.03
N TRP A 331 -0.63 23.30 0.92
CA TRP A 331 -1.73 22.35 0.77
C TRP A 331 -1.20 21.01 0.28
N TYR A 332 -1.51 19.93 0.99
CA TYR A 332 -1.14 18.56 0.65
C TYR A 332 -2.40 17.74 0.37
N SER A 333 -2.39 16.91 -0.68
CA SER A 333 -3.54 16.11 -1.10
C SER A 333 -3.94 15.04 -0.11
N ASN A 334 -3.03 14.61 0.77
CA ASN A 334 -3.07 13.28 1.39
C ASN A 334 -2.69 12.19 0.38
N ARG A 335 -2.71 10.94 0.83
CA ARG A 335 -2.50 9.73 0.04
C ARG A 335 -3.56 8.68 0.39
N GLY A 336 -3.92 7.82 -0.55
CA GLY A 336 -4.80 6.68 -0.31
C GLY A 336 -5.16 5.95 -1.60
N ASP A 337 -5.79 4.79 -1.47
CA ASP A 337 -6.28 4.01 -2.62
C ASP A 337 -7.79 4.30 -2.81
N ASP A 338 -8.28 4.24 -4.05
CA ASP A 338 -9.66 4.54 -4.51
C ASP A 338 -10.18 5.91 -4.01
N ALA A 339 -9.33 6.94 -4.11
CA ALA A 339 -9.54 8.23 -3.47
C ALA A 339 -9.76 9.41 -4.45
N ASP A 340 -10.50 10.43 -3.98
CA ASP A 340 -10.86 11.64 -4.74
C ASP A 340 -10.79 12.88 -3.82
N MET A 341 -9.63 13.52 -3.79
CA MET A 341 -9.36 14.67 -2.93
C MET A 341 -9.51 15.97 -3.71
N ARG A 342 -10.20 16.95 -3.11
CA ARG A 342 -10.55 18.22 -3.74
C ARG A 342 -10.17 19.42 -2.87
N LEU A 343 -9.68 20.47 -3.52
CA LEU A 343 -9.44 21.78 -2.93
C LEU A 343 -10.09 22.85 -3.79
N THR A 344 -11.23 23.40 -3.34
CA THR A 344 -12.09 24.27 -4.16
C THR A 344 -12.20 25.69 -3.59
N ARG A 345 -12.16 26.71 -4.45
CA ARG A 345 -12.38 28.13 -4.07
C ARG A 345 -13.15 28.91 -5.13
N ALA A 346 -13.99 29.84 -4.69
CA ALA A 346 -14.71 30.76 -5.56
C ALA A 346 -13.90 32.03 -5.86
N PHE A 347 -13.93 32.48 -7.12
CA PHE A 347 -13.34 33.75 -7.55
C PHE A 347 -14.34 34.56 -8.39
N ASP A 348 -14.37 35.88 -8.19
CA ASP A 348 -15.18 36.80 -8.97
C ASP A 348 -14.32 37.49 -10.03
N LEU A 349 -14.41 37.02 -11.29
CA LEU A 349 -13.68 37.60 -12.42
C LEU A 349 -14.54 38.62 -13.21
N THR A 350 -15.70 39.04 -12.70
CA THR A 350 -16.66 39.90 -13.44
C THR A 350 -16.08 41.23 -13.90
N GLY A 351 -15.12 41.79 -13.15
CA GLY A 351 -14.47 43.06 -13.48
C GLY A 351 -13.27 42.96 -14.43
N LEU A 352 -12.90 41.75 -14.87
CA LEU A 352 -11.66 41.49 -15.60
C LEU A 352 -11.93 41.20 -17.08
N GLU A 353 -11.00 41.63 -17.94
CA GLU A 353 -10.97 41.25 -19.37
C GLU A 353 -10.04 40.06 -19.64
N LYS A 354 -9.11 39.79 -18.71
CA LYS A 354 -8.14 38.70 -18.74
C LYS A 354 -7.88 38.27 -17.30
N ALA A 355 -7.55 36.99 -17.12
CA ALA A 355 -7.17 36.44 -15.84
C ALA A 355 -6.17 35.31 -16.07
N THR A 356 -5.20 35.19 -15.18
CA THR A 356 -4.19 34.13 -15.20
C THR A 356 -4.14 33.46 -13.84
N LEU A 357 -4.16 32.13 -13.81
CA LEU A 357 -3.83 31.36 -12.61
C LEU A 357 -2.32 31.08 -12.60
N ARG A 358 -1.67 31.34 -11.47
CA ARG A 358 -0.28 30.93 -11.20
C ARG A 358 -0.25 30.20 -9.86
N PHE A 359 0.49 29.12 -9.77
CA PHE A 359 0.73 28.41 -8.52
C PHE A 359 2.03 27.61 -8.61
N TRP A 360 2.61 27.32 -7.46
CA TRP A 360 3.71 26.38 -7.35
C TRP A 360 3.15 25.01 -6.96
N THR A 361 3.73 23.97 -7.54
CA THR A 361 3.34 22.60 -7.24
C THR A 361 4.52 21.65 -7.20
N TRP A 362 4.43 20.66 -6.32
CA TRP A 362 5.32 19.50 -6.20
C TRP A 362 4.45 18.25 -6.21
N TYR A 363 4.80 17.22 -6.97
CA TYR A 363 4.10 15.94 -6.93
C TYR A 363 5.05 14.78 -7.19
N ASP A 364 4.76 13.67 -6.51
CA ASP A 364 5.28 12.34 -6.77
C ASP A 364 4.08 11.39 -6.60
N ILE A 365 3.45 11.05 -7.72
CA ILE A 365 2.19 10.28 -7.82
C ILE A 365 2.41 9.15 -8.83
N GLU A 366 1.62 8.08 -8.78
CA GLU A 366 1.85 6.93 -9.66
C GLU A 366 1.72 7.34 -11.14
N GLU A 367 2.75 7.03 -11.94
CA GLU A 367 2.80 7.48 -13.33
C GLU A 367 1.79 6.72 -14.18
N ASP A 368 0.91 7.47 -14.85
CA ASP A 368 -0.15 7.00 -15.74
C ASP A 368 -1.26 6.15 -15.07
N TRP A 369 -1.32 6.11 -13.74
CA TRP A 369 -2.39 5.48 -12.95
C TRP A 369 -3.13 6.53 -12.12
N ASP A 370 -2.37 7.34 -11.39
CA ASP A 370 -2.84 8.46 -10.59
C ASP A 370 -2.82 9.78 -11.36
N TYR A 371 -3.84 10.62 -11.14
CA TYR A 371 -3.97 11.89 -11.87
C TYR A 371 -4.41 13.07 -11.00
N ALA A 372 -3.67 14.16 -11.12
CA ALA A 372 -4.01 15.46 -10.54
C ALA A 372 -4.51 16.46 -11.59
N TYR A 373 -5.62 17.12 -11.32
CA TYR A 373 -6.34 18.01 -12.24
C TYR A 373 -6.45 19.42 -11.67
N VAL A 374 -6.44 20.41 -12.57
CA VAL A 374 -6.90 21.77 -12.26
C VAL A 374 -8.16 22.01 -13.06
N GLU A 375 -9.25 22.37 -12.39
CA GLU A 375 -10.55 22.47 -13.02
C GLU A 375 -11.24 23.80 -12.74
N VAL A 376 -12.15 24.20 -13.64
CA VAL A 376 -13.00 25.37 -13.46
C VAL A 376 -14.47 25.04 -13.66
N SER A 377 -15.32 25.63 -12.82
CA SER A 377 -16.78 25.58 -12.98
C SER A 377 -17.37 26.98 -13.10
N THR A 378 -18.31 27.12 -14.03
CA THR A 378 -19.04 28.38 -14.31
C THR A 378 -20.53 28.28 -13.98
N ASP A 379 -21.00 27.11 -13.53
CA ASP A 379 -22.40 26.82 -13.22
C ASP A 379 -22.64 26.41 -11.76
N GLY A 380 -21.69 26.78 -10.88
CA GLY A 380 -21.76 26.54 -9.44
C GLY A 380 -21.40 25.12 -9.03
N GLY A 381 -20.46 24.49 -9.75
CA GLY A 381 -19.93 23.16 -9.44
C GLY A 381 -20.74 22.01 -10.03
N LYS A 382 -21.65 22.27 -10.98
CA LYS A 382 -22.44 21.20 -11.62
C LYS A 382 -21.67 20.52 -12.73
N ARG A 383 -20.82 21.28 -13.43
CA ARG A 383 -19.88 20.78 -14.44
C ARG A 383 -18.54 21.44 -14.23
N TRP A 384 -17.50 20.67 -14.51
CA TRP A 384 -16.11 21.07 -14.40
C TRP A 384 -15.44 20.91 -15.77
N GLU A 385 -14.67 21.92 -16.14
CA GLU A 385 -13.82 21.91 -17.33
C GLU A 385 -12.36 21.79 -16.86
N ILE A 386 -11.69 20.73 -17.29
CA ILE A 386 -10.26 20.50 -17.02
C ILE A 386 -9.44 21.56 -17.75
N LEU A 387 -8.58 22.24 -17.00
CA LEU A 387 -7.66 23.26 -17.51
C LEU A 387 -6.30 22.64 -17.85
N ARG A 388 -5.74 23.07 -18.97
CA ARG A 388 -4.44 22.59 -19.43
C ARG A 388 -3.30 23.40 -18.80
N GLY A 389 -2.47 22.72 -18.01
CA GLY A 389 -1.20 23.23 -17.47
C GLY A 389 0.00 22.98 -18.39
N PRO A 390 1.05 23.83 -18.35
CA PRO A 390 2.32 23.58 -19.04
C PRO A 390 2.92 22.18 -18.86
N SER A 391 2.85 21.61 -17.66
CA SER A 391 3.41 20.28 -17.35
C SER A 391 2.38 19.15 -17.35
N SER A 392 1.11 19.45 -17.64
CA SER A 392 0.06 18.43 -17.78
C SER A 392 0.20 17.65 -19.10
N THR A 393 -0.31 16.43 -19.13
CA THR A 393 -0.30 15.48 -20.25
C THR A 393 -1.70 14.91 -20.50
N ASP A 394 -1.98 14.44 -21.70
CA ASP A 394 -3.18 13.66 -22.06
C ASP A 394 -2.86 12.15 -22.24
N THR A 395 -1.74 11.69 -21.68
CA THR A 395 -1.40 10.27 -21.63
C THR A 395 -2.39 9.52 -20.75
N ASN A 396 -2.88 8.41 -21.27
CA ASN A 396 -3.82 7.54 -20.59
C ASN A 396 -3.66 6.08 -21.07
N PRO A 397 -2.49 5.46 -20.88
CA PRO A 397 -2.25 4.09 -21.32
C PRO A 397 -3.10 3.08 -20.54
N ASN A 398 -3.44 3.38 -19.28
CA ASN A 398 -4.18 2.47 -18.40
C ASN A 398 -5.70 2.71 -18.38
N GLY A 399 -6.18 3.82 -18.96
CA GLY A 399 -7.61 4.15 -18.98
C GLY A 399 -8.10 5.03 -17.83
N ASN A 400 -7.26 5.30 -16.82
CA ASN A 400 -7.61 6.03 -15.60
C ASN A 400 -7.70 7.57 -15.73
N SER A 401 -7.23 8.17 -16.84
CA SER A 401 -7.27 9.62 -17.02
C SER A 401 -8.60 10.16 -17.58
N PHE A 402 -9.10 11.26 -17.00
CA PHE A 402 -10.26 12.01 -17.49
C PHE A 402 -9.92 13.13 -18.48
N GLY A 403 -8.64 13.42 -18.74
CA GLY A 403 -8.23 14.51 -19.63
C GLY A 403 -6.79 14.97 -19.44
N TRP A 404 -6.55 16.28 -19.56
CA TRP A 404 -5.22 16.85 -19.32
C TRP A 404 -4.93 16.91 -17.81
N ALA A 405 -3.91 16.19 -17.34
CA ALA A 405 -3.62 16.04 -15.93
C ALA A 405 -2.12 16.00 -15.65
N TYR A 406 -1.74 16.15 -14.39
CA TYR A 406 -0.39 15.83 -13.90
C TYR A 406 -0.38 14.37 -13.44
N THR A 407 0.68 13.65 -13.76
CA THR A 407 0.95 12.27 -13.34
C THR A 407 2.46 12.06 -13.24
N GLY A 408 2.92 11.04 -12.51
CA GLY A 408 4.35 10.78 -12.27
C GLY A 408 4.99 11.81 -11.33
N LYS A 409 6.13 12.38 -11.73
CA LYS A 409 6.95 13.27 -10.89
C LYS A 409 7.04 14.69 -11.47
N SER A 410 6.99 15.71 -10.61
CA SER A 410 7.13 17.10 -11.04
C SER A 410 8.58 17.47 -11.38
N GLY A 411 8.87 17.82 -12.63
CA GLY A 411 10.23 18.23 -13.07
C GLY A 411 11.20 17.05 -13.30
N ASP A 412 12.51 17.29 -13.16
CA ASP A 412 13.58 16.27 -13.35
C ASP A 412 13.79 15.46 -12.04
N GLY A 413 12.72 14.83 -11.55
CA GLY A 413 12.58 14.33 -10.18
C GLY A 413 11.80 15.32 -9.32
N PRO A 414 11.06 14.88 -8.29
CA PRO A 414 9.97 15.66 -7.70
C PRO A 414 10.51 16.96 -7.07
N VAL A 415 10.31 18.07 -7.78
CA VAL A 415 10.72 19.42 -7.41
C VAL A 415 9.55 20.39 -7.59
N TRP A 416 9.56 21.48 -6.82
CA TRP A 416 8.59 22.55 -7.01
C TRP A 416 8.74 23.19 -8.41
N ILE A 417 7.65 23.22 -9.16
CA ILE A 417 7.54 23.86 -10.48
C ILE A 417 6.42 24.91 -10.47
N GLU A 418 6.56 25.95 -11.29
CA GLU A 418 5.52 26.97 -11.45
C GLU A 418 4.62 26.62 -12.64
N GLU A 419 3.32 26.54 -12.39
CA GLU A 419 2.29 26.36 -13.41
C GLU A 419 1.61 27.71 -13.71
N VAL A 420 1.35 27.97 -15.00
CA VAL A 420 0.73 29.21 -15.47
C VAL A 420 -0.38 28.87 -16.46
N ILE A 421 -1.63 29.09 -16.05
CA ILE A 421 -2.84 28.67 -16.78
C ILE A 421 -3.68 29.90 -17.15
N ASP A 422 -4.13 29.97 -18.41
CA ASP A 422 -4.98 31.05 -18.90
C ASP A 422 -6.44 30.88 -18.44
N LEU A 423 -6.93 31.82 -17.63
CA LEU A 423 -8.33 31.91 -17.21
C LEU A 423 -9.12 32.94 -18.01
N SER A 424 -8.52 33.62 -18.99
CA SER A 424 -9.19 34.64 -19.81
C SER A 424 -10.49 34.18 -20.48
N PRO A 425 -10.67 32.91 -20.90
CA PRO A 425 -11.96 32.42 -21.40
C PRO A 425 -13.12 32.57 -20.40
N TYR A 426 -12.82 32.64 -19.11
CA TYR A 426 -13.79 32.72 -18.01
C TYR A 426 -13.86 34.12 -17.38
N ALA A 427 -13.15 35.09 -17.93
CA ALA A 427 -13.22 36.48 -17.46
C ALA A 427 -14.61 37.09 -17.73
N GLY A 428 -15.05 38.01 -16.86
CA GLY A 428 -16.38 38.64 -16.94
C GLY A 428 -17.50 37.89 -16.20
N GLN A 429 -17.18 36.83 -15.45
CA GLN A 429 -18.13 36.05 -14.65
C GLN A 429 -17.48 35.47 -13.38
N PRO A 430 -18.26 35.07 -12.36
CA PRO A 430 -17.74 34.30 -11.25
C PRO A 430 -17.42 32.86 -11.67
N ILE A 431 -16.40 32.27 -11.03
CA ILE A 431 -15.97 30.88 -11.23
C ILE A 431 -15.78 30.17 -9.89
N LEU A 432 -15.81 28.83 -9.93
CA LEU A 432 -15.12 27.99 -8.96
C LEU A 432 -13.84 27.47 -9.61
N LEU A 433 -12.73 27.49 -8.88
CA LEU A 433 -11.47 26.84 -9.23
C LEU A 433 -11.27 25.65 -8.29
N ARG A 434 -10.81 24.52 -8.82
CA ARG A 434 -10.54 23.30 -8.06
C ARG A 434 -9.20 22.71 -8.44
N PHE A 435 -8.49 22.21 -7.43
CA PHE A 435 -7.45 21.20 -7.58
C PHE A 435 -8.05 19.87 -7.14
N GLU A 436 -7.92 18.83 -7.95
CA GLU A 436 -8.49 17.50 -7.70
C GLU A 436 -7.40 16.45 -7.88
N TYR A 437 -7.28 15.51 -6.96
CA TYR A 437 -6.37 14.35 -7.06
C TYR A 437 -7.22 13.09 -7.03
N VAL A 438 -7.07 12.26 -8.05
CA VAL A 438 -7.78 10.99 -8.19
C VAL A 438 -6.74 9.87 -8.21
N GLU A 439 -6.86 8.97 -7.24
CA GLU A 439 -6.01 7.78 -7.06
C GLU A 439 -6.80 6.53 -7.50
N ASP A 440 -6.11 5.55 -8.09
CA ASP A 440 -6.72 4.27 -8.48
C ASP A 440 -6.77 3.27 -7.32
N ASP A 441 -7.09 2.01 -7.57
CA ASP A 441 -7.45 1.03 -6.52
C ASP A 441 -6.27 0.38 -5.78
N ALA A 442 -5.01 0.72 -6.09
CA ALA A 442 -3.84 0.22 -5.35
C ALA A 442 -2.59 1.10 -5.53
N LEU A 443 -1.57 0.91 -4.68
CA LEU A 443 -0.25 1.56 -4.81
C LEU A 443 -0.24 3.09 -4.83
N ASN A 444 -0.57 3.73 -3.72
CA ASN A 444 -0.34 5.18 -3.60
C ASN A 444 1.14 5.61 -3.43
N TYR A 445 1.43 6.80 -3.95
CA TYR A 445 2.74 7.47 -3.89
C TYR A 445 2.71 8.66 -2.90
N PRO A 446 3.80 9.45 -2.71
CA PRO A 446 3.81 10.58 -1.77
C PRO A 446 2.73 11.65 -1.99
N GLY A 447 2.09 11.73 -3.15
CA GLY A 447 0.94 12.61 -3.39
C GLY A 447 1.31 13.97 -3.99
N TRP A 448 0.43 14.95 -3.78
CA TRP A 448 0.47 16.26 -4.44
C TRP A 448 0.48 17.43 -3.45
N ALA A 449 1.38 18.39 -3.67
CA ALA A 449 1.50 19.62 -2.90
C ALA A 449 1.33 20.88 -3.76
N ILE A 450 0.66 21.88 -3.20
CA ILE A 450 0.32 23.16 -3.86
C ILE A 450 0.61 24.33 -2.93
N ASP A 451 1.26 25.36 -3.46
CA ASP A 451 1.65 26.57 -2.73
C ASP A 451 1.62 27.82 -3.62
N ASP A 452 1.72 29.01 -3.02
CA ASP A 452 1.87 30.31 -3.69
C ASP A 452 0.84 30.56 -4.81
N ILE A 453 -0.45 30.36 -4.52
CA ILE A 453 -1.56 30.43 -5.48
C ILE A 453 -1.95 31.89 -5.75
N GLN A 454 -2.03 32.29 -7.04
CA GLN A 454 -2.20 33.68 -7.44
C GLN A 454 -3.14 33.84 -8.64
N ILE A 455 -3.92 34.92 -8.60
CA ILE A 455 -4.59 35.49 -9.77
C ILE A 455 -4.18 36.98 -9.84
N PRO A 456 -3.08 37.29 -10.54
CA PRO A 456 -2.47 38.63 -10.49
C PRO A 456 -3.41 39.76 -10.93
N GLU A 457 -4.24 39.53 -11.95
CA GLU A 457 -5.21 40.52 -12.45
C GLU A 457 -6.31 40.85 -11.44
N LEU A 458 -6.60 39.92 -10.52
CA LEU A 458 -7.52 40.11 -9.39
C LEU A 458 -6.79 40.72 -8.17
N GLY A 459 -5.46 40.74 -8.17
CA GLY A 459 -4.64 41.08 -7.00
C GLY A 459 -4.71 40.02 -5.89
N PHE A 460 -5.07 38.78 -6.24
CA PHE A 460 -5.14 37.66 -5.30
C PHE A 460 -3.78 36.96 -5.20
N PHE A 461 -3.35 36.68 -3.97
CA PHE A 461 -2.17 35.91 -3.62
C PHE A 461 -2.45 35.15 -2.31
N ASP A 462 -2.06 33.89 -2.26
CA ASP A 462 -2.18 33.00 -1.10
C ASP A 462 -0.95 32.10 -1.01
N ASP A 463 -0.07 32.39 -0.05
CA ASP A 463 1.10 31.60 0.35
C ASP A 463 0.73 30.54 1.41
N VAL A 464 -0.57 30.28 1.62
CA VAL A 464 -1.09 29.27 2.57
C VAL A 464 -0.77 29.60 4.05
N GLU A 465 -0.11 30.72 4.36
CA GLU A 465 0.23 31.12 5.73
C GLU A 465 -0.97 31.65 6.52
N GLY A 466 -1.97 32.18 5.82
CA GLY A 466 -3.17 32.83 6.39
C GLY A 466 -4.27 31.90 6.89
N GLY A 467 -4.04 30.58 6.91
CA GLY A 467 -5.07 29.56 7.15
C GLY A 467 -5.76 29.12 5.85
N GLU A 468 -7.02 28.71 5.92
CA GLU A 468 -7.74 28.19 4.74
C GLU A 468 -8.03 29.26 3.68
N ASN A 469 -8.01 30.54 4.06
CA ASN A 469 -8.31 31.72 3.22
C ASN A 469 -9.68 31.69 2.49
N GLY A 470 -10.52 30.65 2.66
CA GLY A 470 -11.78 30.40 1.94
C GLY A 470 -11.68 29.29 0.87
N TRP A 471 -10.58 28.55 0.83
CA TRP A 471 -10.52 27.23 0.23
C TRP A 471 -11.38 26.25 1.02
N GLN A 472 -12.07 25.36 0.32
CA GLN A 472 -12.83 24.25 0.86
C GLN A 472 -12.05 22.99 0.54
N ALA A 473 -11.48 22.38 1.58
CA ALA A 473 -10.70 21.17 1.45
C ALA A 473 -11.58 19.96 1.78
N GLU A 474 -11.56 18.98 0.88
CA GLU A 474 -12.18 17.66 0.99
C GLU A 474 -11.07 16.66 0.69
N GLY A 475 -10.45 16.07 1.72
CA GLY A 475 -9.25 15.22 1.57
C GLY A 475 -7.92 16.00 1.69
N PHE A 476 -7.79 17.17 1.05
CA PHE A 476 -6.61 18.02 1.20
C PHE A 476 -6.43 18.52 2.64
N VAL A 477 -5.18 18.65 3.07
CA VAL A 477 -4.79 19.18 4.38
C VAL A 477 -3.78 20.31 4.25
N ARG A 478 -3.97 21.35 5.07
CA ARG A 478 -2.96 22.40 5.24
C ARG A 478 -1.93 21.92 6.25
N THR A 479 -0.68 21.77 5.84
CA THR A 479 0.35 21.17 6.67
C THR A 479 1.67 21.95 6.62
N ASN A 480 2.45 21.85 7.68
CA ASN A 480 3.85 22.30 7.71
C ASN A 480 4.84 21.17 7.38
N ASN A 481 4.31 20.07 6.86
CA ASN A 481 5.03 18.86 6.48
C ASN A 481 5.72 18.12 7.63
N PHE A 482 5.20 18.18 8.85
CA PHE A 482 5.73 17.36 9.95
C PHE A 482 4.63 16.62 10.70
N VAL A 483 4.88 15.33 10.96
CA VAL A 483 4.10 14.50 11.88
C VAL A 483 4.94 14.06 13.08
N PRO A 484 4.31 13.76 14.22
CA PRO A 484 5.00 13.18 15.36
C PRO A 484 5.71 11.86 14.98
N GLN A 485 6.97 11.71 15.40
CA GLN A 485 7.71 10.46 15.27
C GLN A 485 7.81 9.81 16.64
N ARG A 486 7.48 8.52 16.70
CA ARG A 486 7.74 7.67 17.87
C ARG A 486 8.58 6.46 17.50
N TYR A 487 9.11 5.78 18.50
CA TYR A 487 9.83 4.53 18.33
C TYR A 487 9.30 3.47 19.28
N LEU A 488 9.32 2.23 18.79
CA LEU A 488 9.21 1.03 19.60
C LEU A 488 10.61 0.44 19.75
N VAL A 489 11.05 0.26 20.98
CA VAL A 489 12.33 -0.40 21.28
C VAL A 489 12.06 -1.56 22.23
N GLN A 490 12.52 -2.76 21.87
CA GLN A 490 12.36 -3.95 22.71
C GLN A 490 13.71 -4.64 22.90
N LEU A 491 13.84 -5.32 24.03
CA LEU A 491 14.98 -6.16 24.35
C LEU A 491 14.52 -7.60 24.48
N ILE A 492 15.09 -8.46 23.64
CA ILE A 492 14.98 -9.91 23.75
C ILE A 492 16.27 -10.40 24.40
N THR A 493 16.18 -11.19 25.45
CA THR A 493 17.37 -11.75 26.14
C THR A 493 17.32 -13.27 26.11
N PHE A 494 18.47 -13.88 25.85
CA PHE A 494 18.64 -15.32 25.73
C PHE A 494 19.53 -15.80 26.88
N GLY A 495 18.98 -16.63 27.76
CA GLY A 495 19.71 -17.30 28.85
C GLY A 495 18.97 -18.57 29.24
N ASP A 496 18.83 -18.85 30.54
CA ASP A 496 18.05 -20.00 31.02
C ASP A 496 16.59 -19.97 30.52
N GLU A 497 16.01 -18.77 30.39
CA GLU A 497 14.70 -18.51 29.79
C GLU A 497 14.80 -17.31 28.84
N VAL A 498 14.06 -17.34 27.73
CA VAL A 498 13.91 -16.18 26.85
C VAL A 498 13.00 -15.15 27.53
N GLN A 499 13.44 -13.90 27.61
CA GLN A 499 12.64 -12.80 28.14
C GLN A 499 12.56 -11.67 27.13
N VAL A 500 11.38 -11.07 27.04
CA VAL A 500 11.07 -9.96 26.14
C VAL A 500 10.60 -8.78 26.97
N GLN A 501 11.21 -7.61 26.75
CA GLN A 501 10.88 -6.40 27.48
C GLN A 501 10.75 -5.20 26.53
N ARG A 502 9.67 -4.44 26.63
CA ARG A 502 9.60 -3.11 26.03
C ARG A 502 10.47 -2.13 26.80
N LEU A 503 11.29 -1.37 26.09
CA LEU A 503 12.19 -0.39 26.65
C LEU A 503 11.55 1.00 26.55
N PRO A 504 11.08 1.58 27.67
CA PRO A 504 10.35 2.84 27.62
C PRO A 504 11.25 4.00 27.21
N LEU A 505 10.69 4.90 26.39
CA LEU A 505 11.30 6.15 25.95
C LEU A 505 10.65 7.34 26.65
N SER A 506 11.42 8.43 26.81
CA SER A 506 10.86 9.72 27.21
C SER A 506 10.01 10.35 26.09
N GLU A 507 9.26 11.41 26.40
CA GLU A 507 8.54 12.21 25.40
C GLU A 507 9.47 12.69 24.26
N ASP A 508 10.72 13.05 24.58
CA ASP A 508 11.76 13.44 23.60
C ASP A 508 12.39 12.25 22.83
N GLN A 509 11.77 11.07 22.85
CA GLN A 509 12.24 9.84 22.20
C GLN A 509 13.67 9.43 22.61
N ARG A 510 13.99 9.54 23.91
CA ARG A 510 15.30 9.17 24.47
C ARG A 510 15.18 8.02 25.45
N GLY A 511 16.16 7.13 25.42
CA GLY A 511 16.24 5.93 26.24
C GLY A 511 17.63 5.72 26.82
N ARG A 512 17.70 5.13 28.02
CA ARG A 512 18.95 4.64 28.59
C ARG A 512 18.68 3.41 29.45
N TRP A 513 19.20 2.26 29.04
CA TRP A 513 18.86 0.96 29.63
C TRP A 513 20.13 0.14 29.91
N GLU A 514 20.04 -0.77 30.87
CA GLU A 514 21.12 -1.73 31.17
C GLU A 514 20.77 -3.08 30.54
N VAL A 515 21.72 -3.70 29.85
CA VAL A 515 21.59 -5.05 29.30
C VAL A 515 22.47 -5.98 30.15
N PRO A 516 21.88 -6.83 31.00
CA PRO A 516 22.60 -7.54 32.06
C PRO A 516 23.28 -8.83 31.54
N LEU A 517 24.07 -8.75 30.46
CA LEU A 517 24.70 -9.94 29.84
C LEU A 517 25.46 -10.79 30.86
N ALA A 518 26.34 -10.17 31.65
CA ALA A 518 27.18 -10.89 32.61
C ALA A 518 26.45 -11.19 33.92
N SER A 519 25.71 -10.22 34.46
CA SER A 519 25.06 -10.33 35.76
C SER A 519 23.87 -11.29 35.75
N ALA A 520 23.15 -11.39 34.62
CA ALA A 520 22.09 -12.36 34.41
C ALA A 520 22.55 -13.64 33.69
N ARG A 521 23.83 -13.74 33.28
CA ARG A 521 24.40 -14.88 32.54
C ARG A 521 23.64 -15.18 31.25
N LEU A 522 23.39 -14.13 30.48
CA LEU A 522 22.78 -14.25 29.17
C LEU A 522 23.83 -14.74 28.16
N ASP A 523 23.42 -15.58 27.24
CA ASP A 523 24.23 -16.00 26.09
C ASP A 523 24.36 -14.84 25.10
N ARG A 524 23.25 -14.14 24.84
CA ARG A 524 23.15 -12.97 23.96
C ARG A 524 21.89 -12.16 24.26
N ALA A 525 21.79 -10.96 23.70
CA ALA A 525 20.57 -10.17 23.68
C ALA A 525 20.35 -9.57 22.29
N VAL A 526 19.11 -9.25 21.95
CA VAL A 526 18.73 -8.60 20.70
C VAL A 526 17.89 -7.38 21.01
N LEU A 527 18.33 -6.24 20.52
CA LEU A 527 17.58 -4.99 20.53
C LEU A 527 16.78 -4.91 19.23
N THR A 528 15.48 -4.71 19.32
CA THR A 528 14.62 -4.41 18.17
C THR A 528 14.28 -2.93 18.18
N ILE A 529 14.32 -2.29 17.01
CA ILE A 529 14.01 -0.85 16.86
C ILE A 529 13.07 -0.67 15.68
N SER A 530 11.91 -0.07 15.90
CA SER A 530 10.92 0.24 14.86
C SER A 530 10.48 1.70 14.92
N GLY A 531 10.30 2.33 13.77
CA GLY A 531 9.68 3.66 13.64
C GLY A 531 8.15 3.58 13.67
N LEU A 532 7.47 4.53 14.30
CA LEU A 532 6.02 4.57 14.43
C LEU A 532 5.44 5.94 14.01
N ALA A 533 5.22 6.13 12.71
CA ALA A 533 4.47 7.24 12.13
C ALA A 533 3.53 6.71 11.00
N PRO A 534 2.19 6.72 11.19
CA PRO A 534 1.25 5.99 10.33
C PRO A 534 1.09 6.51 8.89
N VAL A 535 1.38 7.79 8.65
CA VAL A 535 0.94 8.49 7.42
C VAL A 535 2.12 8.98 6.56
N THR A 536 3.25 8.26 6.60
CA THR A 536 4.44 8.64 5.83
C THR A 536 5.30 7.43 5.47
N THR A 537 5.98 7.55 4.32
CA THR A 537 7.08 6.68 3.86
C THR A 537 8.46 7.20 4.29
N GLU A 538 8.53 8.36 4.92
CA GLU A 538 9.79 8.96 5.34
C GLU A 538 10.40 8.16 6.49
N ARG A 539 11.66 7.75 6.32
CA ARG A 539 12.38 6.91 7.28
C ARG A 539 12.61 7.64 8.61
N ALA A 540 12.71 6.88 9.69
CA ALA A 540 12.80 7.36 11.07
C ALA A 540 14.25 7.37 11.58
N PRO A 541 14.99 8.50 11.54
CA PRO A 541 16.39 8.53 11.92
C PRO A 541 16.62 8.46 13.43
N TYR A 542 17.55 7.62 13.85
CA TYR A 542 17.91 7.42 15.25
C TYR A 542 19.42 7.26 15.48
N TYR A 543 19.83 7.38 16.73
CA TYR A 543 21.20 7.17 17.19
C TYR A 543 21.19 6.24 18.38
N TYR A 544 22.18 5.34 18.46
CA TYR A 544 22.45 4.56 19.65
C TYR A 544 23.93 4.50 20.00
N ALA A 545 24.21 4.36 21.30
CA ALA A 545 25.53 4.12 21.84
C ALA A 545 25.48 2.97 22.85
N ILE A 546 26.42 2.03 22.72
CA ILE A 546 26.52 0.84 23.57
C ILE A 546 27.89 0.82 24.24
N ARG A 547 27.91 0.73 25.56
CA ARG A 547 29.14 0.78 26.36
C ARG A 547 29.11 -0.27 27.45
N GLU A 548 30.26 -0.83 27.78
CA GLU A 548 30.38 -1.68 28.97
C GLU A 548 30.21 -0.85 30.25
N ARG A 549 29.57 -1.47 31.23
CA ARG A 549 29.30 -0.87 32.54
C ARG A 549 30.53 -0.83 33.45
#